data_AF-A0A482VJ60-F1
#
_entry.id   AF-A0A482VJ60-F1
#
_cell.length_a   1.000
_cell.length_b   1.000
_cell.length_c   1.000
_cell.angle_alpha   90.00
_cell.angle_beta   90.00
_cell.angle_gamma   90.00
#
_symmetry.space_group_name_H-M   'P 1'
#
loop_
_entity.id
_entity.type
_entity.pdbx_description
1 polymer ?
#
loop_
_entity_poly.entity_id
_entity_poly.type
_entity_poly.pdbx_seq_one_letter_code
_entity_poly.pdbx_strand_id
1 'polypeptide(L)'
;KRRSSRRSTRTSKKPRIKRDSSTSDSEFDDPKPRKKNGVNKKQKIDNSSPPPVKKTVPKTINSKDYSTGSFLILKKDAQVGDPNKHPCIWRVDGKALLQKYEPFEDEGKIRHRTTSVYTGWSALDRDLYAPVTVTVKQHSNQTLIVDLNWEKLKEINMDSD
;
A
#
# COMPACT_ATOMS: atom_id res chain seq x y z
N LYS A 1 20.82 24.39 -55.70
CA LYS A 1 21.06 24.02 -54.28
C LYS A 1 19.88 23.13 -53.82
N ARG A 2 20.15 21.82 -53.57
CA ARG A 2 19.41 20.82 -52.73
C ARG A 2 17.90 20.62 -53.00
N ARG A 3 17.46 19.69 -53.87
CA ARG A 3 17.16 18.24 -53.66
C ARG A 3 16.35 17.90 -52.38
N SER A 4 15.04 17.70 -52.56
CA SER A 4 14.09 17.10 -51.61
C SER A 4 14.21 15.58 -51.63
N SER A 5 14.42 14.95 -50.46
CA SER A 5 14.52 13.51 -50.28
C SER A 5 13.41 12.98 -49.39
N ARG A 6 12.68 12.04 -49.99
CA ARG A 6 11.62 11.15 -49.48
C ARG A 6 11.95 10.46 -48.16
N ARG A 7 10.94 10.17 -47.33
CA ARG A 7 10.96 9.03 -46.41
C ARG A 7 9.69 8.19 -46.55
N SER A 8 9.92 6.96 -46.98
CA SER A 8 8.96 5.91 -47.33
C SER A 8 8.43 5.17 -46.09
N THR A 9 7.16 4.80 -46.12
CA THR A 9 6.48 3.92 -45.16
C THR A 9 6.99 2.48 -45.32
N ARG A 10 7.62 1.93 -44.28
CA ARG A 10 8.07 0.53 -44.26
C ARG A 10 6.86 -0.41 -44.14
N THR A 11 6.50 -1.06 -45.24
CA THR A 11 5.75 -2.32 -45.26
C THR A 11 6.74 -3.47 -45.45
N SER A 12 7.12 -4.16 -44.38
CA SER A 12 7.95 -5.37 -44.46
C SER A 12 7.09 -6.61 -44.55
N LYS A 13 7.11 -7.20 -45.75
CA LYS A 13 6.53 -8.47 -46.18
C LYS A 13 7.11 -9.66 -45.42
N LYS A 14 6.27 -10.67 -45.16
CA LYS A 14 6.62 -12.04 -44.73
C LYS A 14 7.56 -12.74 -45.74
N PRO A 15 8.45 -13.64 -45.31
CA PRO A 15 8.90 -14.76 -46.15
C PRO A 15 8.08 -16.04 -45.89
N ARG A 16 7.77 -16.72 -46.99
CA ARG A 16 7.03 -17.97 -47.13
C ARG A 16 8.03 -19.13 -47.13
N ILE A 17 7.93 -20.06 -46.19
CA ILE A 17 8.64 -21.35 -46.27
C ILE A 17 7.58 -22.45 -46.43
N LYS A 18 7.67 -23.20 -47.52
CA LYS A 18 7.00 -24.49 -47.75
C LYS A 18 8.09 -25.56 -47.83
N ARG A 19 7.90 -26.70 -47.16
CA ARG A 19 8.30 -28.05 -47.63
C ARG A 19 7.65 -29.16 -46.77
N ASP A 20 6.65 -29.77 -47.41
CA ASP A 20 6.19 -31.17 -47.54
C ASP A 20 6.57 -32.33 -46.56
N SER A 21 5.52 -33.14 -46.27
CA SER A 21 5.33 -34.60 -45.96
C SER A 21 6.24 -35.34 -44.94
N SER A 22 5.82 -36.30 -44.10
CA SER A 22 4.64 -37.19 -43.99
C SER A 22 4.51 -37.84 -42.59
N THR A 23 3.28 -38.23 -42.23
CA THR A 23 2.80 -39.32 -41.35
C THR A 23 3.27 -39.48 -39.88
N SER A 24 2.35 -39.27 -38.92
CA SER A 24 2.02 -40.28 -37.90
C SER A 24 0.73 -39.91 -37.16
N ASP A 25 -0.11 -40.93 -37.07
CA ASP A 25 -1.41 -41.10 -36.41
C ASP A 25 -1.49 -40.55 -34.98
N SER A 26 -2.59 -39.85 -34.64
CA SER A 26 -3.13 -39.64 -33.27
C SER A 26 -4.44 -38.85 -33.33
N GLU A 27 -5.55 -39.50 -32.98
CA GLU A 27 -6.84 -38.90 -32.68
C GLU A 27 -6.73 -37.76 -31.66
N PHE A 28 -7.40 -36.62 -31.88
CA PHE A 28 -8.04 -35.82 -30.80
C PHE A 28 -8.86 -34.64 -31.34
N ASP A 29 -10.16 -34.68 -31.06
CA ASP A 29 -11.17 -33.62 -30.92
C ASP A 29 -11.00 -32.22 -31.58
N ASP A 30 -11.97 -31.89 -32.44
CA ASP A 30 -12.34 -30.55 -32.91
C ASP A 30 -12.64 -29.55 -31.77
N PRO A 31 -11.92 -28.41 -31.63
CA PRO A 31 -12.40 -27.32 -30.79
C PRO A 31 -13.12 -26.24 -31.63
N LYS A 32 -14.45 -26.22 -31.48
CA LYS A 32 -15.37 -25.13 -31.88
C LYS A 32 -14.84 -23.73 -31.48
N PRO A 33 -15.11 -22.68 -32.28
CA PRO A 33 -14.78 -21.30 -31.93
C PRO A 33 -15.63 -20.80 -30.76
N ARG A 34 -15.00 -20.52 -29.62
CA ARG A 34 -15.65 -19.88 -28.46
C ARG A 34 -15.99 -18.41 -28.78
N LYS A 35 -17.28 -18.09 -28.76
CA LYS A 35 -17.82 -16.71 -28.83
C LYS A 35 -17.29 -15.89 -27.65
N LYS A 36 -16.70 -14.72 -27.95
CA LYS A 36 -16.40 -13.68 -26.94
C LYS A 36 -17.69 -12.95 -26.58
N ASN A 37 -18.35 -13.37 -25.51
CA ASN A 37 -19.39 -12.56 -24.89
C ASN A 37 -18.71 -11.49 -24.03
N GLY A 38 -18.68 -10.26 -24.54
CA GLY A 38 -18.28 -9.07 -23.80
C GLY A 38 -19.26 -8.81 -22.66
N VAL A 39 -18.80 -8.99 -21.43
CA VAL A 39 -19.49 -8.52 -20.23
C VAL A 39 -18.79 -7.25 -19.78
N ASN A 40 -19.31 -6.10 -20.23
CA ASN A 40 -18.98 -4.81 -19.64
C ASN A 40 -19.63 -4.76 -18.24
N LYS A 41 -18.94 -5.29 -17.23
CA LYS A 41 -19.33 -5.09 -15.83
C LYS A 41 -18.94 -3.67 -15.44
N LYS A 42 -19.86 -2.73 -15.67
CA LYS A 42 -19.84 -1.38 -15.06
C LYS A 42 -19.78 -1.57 -13.54
N GLN A 43 -18.57 -1.56 -12.99
CA GLN A 43 -18.39 -1.30 -11.56
C GLN A 43 -18.73 0.18 -11.35
N LYS A 44 -19.89 0.39 -10.72
CA LYS A 44 -20.25 1.65 -10.09
C LYS A 44 -19.20 1.92 -9.02
N ILE A 45 -18.17 2.67 -9.40
CA ILE A 45 -17.21 3.28 -8.48
C ILE A 45 -18.06 4.26 -7.69
N ASP A 46 -18.39 3.89 -6.47
CA ASP A 46 -18.90 4.82 -5.47
C ASP A 46 -17.75 5.77 -5.16
N ASN A 47 -17.67 6.84 -5.95
CA ASN A 47 -16.82 7.99 -5.66
C ASN A 47 -17.46 8.74 -4.49
N SER A 48 -17.41 8.15 -3.29
CA SER A 48 -17.38 8.92 -2.05
C SER A 48 -15.99 9.53 -1.94
N SER A 49 -15.67 10.45 -2.86
CA SER A 49 -14.53 11.34 -2.72
C SER A 49 -14.78 12.16 -1.45
N PRO A 50 -13.92 12.12 -0.43
CA PRO A 50 -13.92 13.21 0.52
C PRO A 50 -13.53 14.48 -0.28
N PRO A 51 -14.10 15.64 0.04
CA PRO A 51 -13.80 16.89 -0.67
C PRO A 51 -12.31 17.23 -0.50
N PRO A 52 -11.72 18.03 -1.43
CA PRO A 52 -10.37 18.55 -1.27
C PRO A 52 -10.39 19.66 -0.20
N VAL A 53 -10.42 19.26 1.08
CA VAL A 53 -10.28 20.20 2.20
C VAL A 53 -8.81 20.37 2.53
N LYS A 54 -8.21 21.39 1.88
CA LYS A 54 -7.13 22.17 2.50
C LYS A 54 -7.72 22.79 3.78
N LYS A 55 -7.51 22.16 4.93
CA LYS A 55 -7.65 22.73 6.28
C LYS A 55 -7.12 21.70 7.28
N THR A 56 -6.05 22.08 7.96
CA THR A 56 -5.35 21.39 9.04
C THR A 56 -6.30 21.21 10.23
N VAL A 57 -7.13 20.17 10.21
CA VAL A 57 -7.80 19.67 11.42
C VAL A 57 -6.94 18.55 11.99
N PRO A 58 -6.59 18.57 13.29
CA PRO A 58 -5.88 17.47 13.92
C PRO A 58 -6.78 16.23 13.86
N LYS A 59 -6.50 15.36 12.91
CA LYS A 59 -7.26 14.12 12.72
C LYS A 59 -6.69 13.09 13.69
N THR A 60 -7.45 12.79 14.72
CA THR A 60 -7.12 11.67 15.62
C THR A 60 -7.48 10.37 14.92
N ILE A 61 -6.51 9.50 14.70
CA ILE A 61 -6.68 8.20 14.07
C ILE A 61 -6.73 7.18 15.19
N ASN A 62 -7.95 6.71 15.50
CA ASN A 62 -8.16 5.62 16.43
C ASN A 62 -7.99 4.31 15.67
N SER A 63 -6.89 3.61 15.92
CA SER A 63 -6.67 2.27 15.40
C SER A 63 -7.34 1.30 16.37
N LYS A 64 -8.60 0.93 16.11
CA LYS A 64 -9.23 -0.21 16.82
C LYS A 64 -9.00 -1.53 16.07
N ASP A 65 -8.72 -1.44 14.78
CA ASP A 65 -8.50 -2.59 13.90
C ASP A 65 -7.16 -2.49 13.16
N TYR A 66 -6.64 -3.63 12.71
CA TYR A 66 -5.45 -3.74 11.85
C TYR A 66 -5.73 -3.38 10.37
N SER A 67 -6.58 -2.39 10.13
CA SER A 67 -6.96 -1.94 8.79
C SER A 67 -5.91 -1.01 8.18
N THR A 68 -5.94 -0.85 6.86
CA THR A 68 -5.04 0.07 6.15
C THR A 68 -5.19 1.50 6.69
N GLY A 69 -4.06 2.11 7.05
CA GLY A 69 -4.02 3.45 7.64
C GLY A 69 -4.02 3.46 9.17
N SER A 70 -4.24 2.32 9.82
CA SER A 70 -4.05 2.18 11.27
C SER A 70 -2.57 2.26 11.66
N PHE A 71 -2.34 2.71 12.88
CA PHE A 71 -1.04 2.76 13.53
C PHE A 71 -0.93 1.65 14.56
N LEU A 72 0.25 1.07 14.63
CA LEU A 72 0.61 -0.06 15.47
C LEU A 72 1.93 0.26 16.20
N ILE A 73 2.13 -0.38 17.33
CA ILE A 73 3.40 -0.40 18.07
C ILE A 73 3.72 -1.85 18.45
N LEU A 74 4.99 -2.16 18.65
CA LEU A 74 5.36 -3.46 19.23
C LEU A 74 4.83 -3.53 20.68
N LYS A 75 4.17 -4.62 21.05
CA LYS A 75 3.68 -4.83 22.43
C LYS A 75 4.82 -4.75 23.45
N LYS A 76 6.00 -5.28 23.10
CA LYS A 76 7.21 -5.21 23.94
C LYS A 76 7.62 -3.76 24.21
N ASP A 77 7.61 -2.91 23.18
CA ASP A 77 7.95 -1.50 23.31
C ASP A 77 6.88 -0.71 24.07
N ALA A 78 5.60 -1.08 23.89
CA ALA A 78 4.49 -0.49 24.63
C ALA A 78 4.52 -0.84 26.12
N GLN A 79 4.97 -2.04 26.48
CA GLN A 79 5.08 -2.51 27.87
C GLN A 79 6.26 -1.87 28.60
N VAL A 80 7.41 -1.76 27.93
CA VAL A 80 8.61 -1.17 28.53
C VAL A 80 8.41 0.31 28.82
N GLY A 81 7.58 1.01 28.03
CA GLY A 81 6.95 2.27 28.45
C GLY A 81 7.91 3.40 28.83
N ASP A 82 9.21 3.29 28.51
CA ASP A 82 10.20 4.30 28.82
C ASP A 82 9.96 5.52 27.92
N PRO A 83 9.51 6.67 28.46
CA PRO A 83 9.37 7.87 27.66
C PRO A 83 10.72 8.30 27.08
N ASN A 84 11.86 7.96 27.70
CA ASN A 84 13.19 8.30 27.18
C ASN A 84 13.63 7.51 25.96
N LYS A 85 13.03 6.34 25.67
CA LYS A 85 13.51 5.45 24.60
C LYS A 85 12.71 5.57 23.31
N HIS A 86 11.65 6.40 23.31
CA HIS A 86 10.80 6.77 22.18
C HIS A 86 10.69 5.65 21.12
N PRO A 87 9.82 4.66 21.30
CA PRO A 87 9.73 3.56 20.37
C PRO A 87 9.26 4.01 18.99
N CYS A 88 9.67 3.24 17.98
CA CYS A 88 9.17 3.40 16.62
C CYS A 88 7.73 2.89 16.54
N ILE A 89 6.91 3.60 15.78
CA ILE A 89 5.55 3.15 15.47
C ILE A 89 5.49 2.70 14.02
N TRP A 90 4.46 1.95 13.68
CA TRP A 90 4.28 1.33 12.38
C TRP A 90 2.90 1.70 11.85
N ARG A 91 2.80 2.02 10.56
CA ARG A 91 1.52 2.27 9.89
C ARG A 91 1.22 1.14 8.93
N VAL A 92 -0.02 0.64 8.93
CA VAL A 92 -0.46 -0.37 7.95
C VAL A 92 -0.61 0.31 6.59
N ASP A 93 0.32 0.04 5.66
CA ASP A 93 0.35 0.62 4.32
C ASP A 93 -0.09 -0.42 3.27
N GLY A 94 -1.39 -0.68 3.25
CA GLY A 94 -2.00 -1.70 2.40
C GLY A 94 -2.18 -3.03 3.13
N LYS A 95 -2.16 -4.14 2.38
CA LYS A 95 -2.53 -5.47 2.93
C LYS A 95 -1.35 -6.27 3.50
N ALA A 96 -0.13 -5.94 3.09
CA ALA A 96 1.05 -6.77 3.32
C ALA A 96 2.28 -5.97 3.76
N LEU A 97 2.13 -4.69 4.05
CA LEU A 97 3.25 -3.83 4.45
C LEU A 97 2.91 -3.02 5.70
N LEU A 98 3.91 -2.92 6.56
CA LEU A 98 3.99 -1.90 7.59
C LEU A 98 5.05 -0.88 7.19
N GLN A 99 4.71 0.40 7.28
CA GLN A 99 5.63 1.50 7.08
C GLN A 99 6.16 1.98 8.44
N LYS A 100 7.48 2.11 8.58
CA LYS A 100 8.11 2.55 9.83
C LYS A 100 7.98 4.06 10.00
N TYR A 101 7.67 4.48 11.22
CA TYR A 101 7.68 5.86 11.66
C TYR A 101 8.65 6.01 12.81
N GLU A 102 9.66 6.85 12.60
CA GLU A 102 10.70 7.08 13.59
C GLU A 102 10.37 8.27 14.48
N PRO A 103 10.68 8.17 15.79
CA PRO A 103 10.60 9.31 16.69
C PRO A 103 11.61 10.38 16.24
N PHE A 104 11.21 11.64 16.35
CA PHE A 104 12.08 12.78 16.19
C PHE A 104 11.61 13.88 17.13
N GLU A 105 12.56 14.70 17.59
CA GLU A 105 12.24 15.87 18.40
C GLU A 105 11.79 17.01 17.49
N ASP A 106 10.58 17.52 17.74
CA ASP A 106 9.95 18.61 17.02
C ASP A 106 9.38 19.60 18.02
N GLU A 107 9.94 20.81 18.06
CA GLU A 107 9.51 21.88 18.99
C GLU A 107 9.53 21.44 20.48
N GLY A 108 10.52 20.64 20.88
CA GLY A 108 10.67 20.14 22.26
C GLY A 108 9.66 19.05 22.65
N LYS A 109 8.95 18.46 21.68
CA LYS A 109 8.10 17.29 21.86
C LYS A 109 8.51 16.19 20.89
N ILE A 110 8.33 14.95 21.31
CA ILE A 110 8.71 13.82 20.46
C ILE A 110 7.52 13.45 19.59
N ARG A 111 7.70 13.59 18.30
CA ARG A 111 6.74 13.25 17.26
C ARG A 111 7.29 12.13 16.41
N HIS A 112 6.45 11.54 15.58
CA HIS A 112 6.84 10.45 14.70
C HIS A 112 6.68 10.89 13.25
N ARG A 113 7.73 10.71 12.45
CA ARG A 113 7.74 11.01 11.02
C ARG A 113 7.80 9.74 10.19
N THR A 114 7.17 9.80 9.02
CA THR A 114 7.27 8.75 8.00
C THR A 114 8.72 8.49 7.60
N THR A 115 9.08 7.22 7.40
CA THR A 115 10.37 6.81 6.82
C THR A 115 10.16 5.99 5.54
N SER A 116 11.24 5.81 4.77
CA SER A 116 11.27 4.93 3.59
C SER A 116 11.46 3.45 3.93
N VAL A 117 11.36 3.08 5.22
CA VAL A 117 11.53 1.70 5.69
C VAL A 117 10.17 1.02 5.74
N TYR A 118 10.10 -0.14 5.10
CA TYR A 118 8.92 -0.99 5.09
C TYR A 118 9.29 -2.39 5.58
N THR A 119 8.34 -3.06 6.23
CA THR A 119 8.45 -4.46 6.62
C THR A 119 7.20 -5.23 6.21
N GLY A 120 7.31 -6.54 6.10
CA GLY A 120 6.19 -7.42 5.80
C GLY A 120 5.13 -7.36 6.90
N TRP A 121 3.86 -7.30 6.49
CA TRP A 121 2.71 -7.42 7.37
C TRP A 121 2.02 -8.75 7.12
N SER A 122 1.90 -9.56 8.17
CA SER A 122 1.11 -10.78 8.14
C SER A 122 0.10 -10.79 9.29
N ALA A 123 -0.97 -11.56 9.14
CA ALA A 123 -1.93 -11.73 10.23
C ALA A 123 -1.32 -12.50 11.43
N LEU A 124 -0.25 -13.27 11.21
CA LEU A 124 0.46 -14.00 12.27
C LEU A 124 1.21 -13.03 13.18
N ASP A 125 1.72 -11.94 12.62
CA ASP A 125 2.46 -10.94 13.39
C ASP A 125 1.55 -10.06 14.25
N ARG A 126 0.22 -10.12 14.07
CA ARG A 126 -0.75 -9.30 14.82
C ARG A 126 -0.56 -9.39 16.32
N ASP A 127 -0.22 -10.57 16.83
CA ASP A 127 -0.03 -10.75 18.27
C ASP A 127 1.19 -10.01 18.82
N LEU A 128 2.17 -9.67 17.98
CA LEU A 128 3.34 -8.87 18.36
C LEU A 128 3.04 -7.37 18.39
N TYR A 129 1.97 -6.93 17.71
CA TYR A 129 1.65 -5.52 17.54
C TYR A 129 0.36 -5.14 18.29
N ALA A 130 0.38 -4.02 19.00
CA ALA A 130 -0.80 -3.39 19.57
C ALA A 130 -1.24 -2.22 18.67
N PRO A 131 -2.54 -2.07 18.39
CA PRO A 131 -3.01 -0.91 17.67
C PRO A 131 -2.98 0.32 18.58
N VAL A 132 -2.61 1.48 18.02
CA VAL A 132 -2.40 2.71 18.79
C VAL A 132 -3.18 3.87 18.20
N THR A 133 -3.59 4.76 19.09
CA THR A 133 -4.22 6.02 18.69
C THR A 133 -3.15 7.09 18.50
N VAL A 134 -3.16 7.75 17.34
CA VAL A 134 -2.24 8.85 17.04
C VAL A 134 -3.01 10.10 16.64
N THR A 135 -2.40 11.26 16.87
CA THR A 135 -2.94 12.55 16.46
C THR A 135 -2.10 13.09 15.31
N VAL A 136 -2.69 13.29 14.15
CA VAL A 136 -1.98 13.91 13.01
C VAL A 136 -1.76 15.39 13.29
N LYS A 137 -0.49 15.83 13.35
CA LYS A 137 -0.11 17.23 13.55
C LYS A 137 0.10 17.93 12.21
N GLN A 138 0.82 17.27 11.31
CA GLN A 138 1.16 17.82 10.01
C GLN A 138 1.03 16.73 8.95
N HIS A 139 0.45 17.11 7.82
CA HIS A 139 0.36 16.26 6.65
C HIS A 139 0.88 17.05 5.45
N SER A 140 2.05 16.66 4.96
CA SER A 140 2.64 17.14 3.71
C SER A 140 2.43 16.09 2.62
N ASN A 141 2.71 16.43 1.36
CA ASN A 141 2.46 15.56 0.21
C ASN A 141 3.16 14.19 0.30
N GLN A 142 4.28 14.10 1.02
CA GLN A 142 5.07 12.87 1.17
C GLN A 142 5.38 12.49 2.62
N THR A 143 5.12 13.39 3.57
CA THR A 143 5.46 13.17 4.99
C THR A 143 4.25 13.41 5.86
N LEU A 144 3.99 12.47 6.75
CA LEU A 144 2.98 12.57 7.78
C LEU A 144 3.69 12.62 9.13
N ILE A 145 3.42 13.67 9.90
CA ILE A 145 3.90 13.79 11.28
C ILE A 145 2.73 13.52 12.20
N VAL A 146 2.93 12.52 13.06
CA VAL A 146 1.92 12.08 14.03
C VAL A 146 2.48 12.16 15.43
N ASP A 147 1.59 12.39 16.37
CA ASP A 147 1.86 12.43 17.80
C ASP A 147 1.23 11.19 18.43
N LEU A 148 2.02 10.44 19.21
CA LEU A 148 1.56 9.19 19.82
C LEU A 148 0.85 9.49 21.14
N ASN A 149 -0.41 9.05 21.26
CA ASN A 149 -1.17 9.24 22.49
C ASN A 149 -0.87 8.10 23.47
N TRP A 150 0.14 8.29 24.33
CA TRP A 150 0.56 7.31 25.33
C TRP A 150 -0.49 6.95 26.37
N GLU A 151 -1.38 7.87 26.73
CA GLU A 151 -2.45 7.62 27.70
C GLU A 151 -3.39 6.50 27.23
N LYS A 152 -3.82 6.58 25.96
CA LYS A 152 -4.65 5.55 25.33
C LYS A 152 -3.92 4.23 25.11
N LEU A 153 -2.58 4.26 25.05
CA LEU A 153 -1.78 3.04 24.95
C LEU A 153 -1.85 2.23 26.25
N LYS A 154 -1.83 2.89 27.40
CA LYS A 154 -1.88 2.25 28.72
C LYS A 154 -3.21 1.55 28.96
N GLU A 155 -4.32 2.13 28.50
CA GLU A 155 -5.66 1.52 28.59
C GLU A 155 -5.71 0.16 27.89
N ILE A 156 -5.07 0.02 26.72
CA ILE A 156 -5.06 -1.23 25.95
C ILE A 156 -4.29 -2.35 26.68
N ASN A 157 -3.24 -2.00 27.43
CA ASN A 157 -2.46 -2.98 28.18
C ASN A 157 -3.17 -3.47 29.47
N MET A 158 -4.13 -2.71 30.01
CA MET A 158 -4.85 -3.09 31.24
C MET A 158 -6.02 -4.07 31.01
N ASP A 159 -6.53 -4.20 29.78
CA ASP A 159 -7.68 -5.06 29.46
C ASP A 159 -7.28 -6.51 29.13
N SER A 160 -5.99 -6.86 29.22
CA SER A 160 -5.46 -8.19 28.89
C SER A 160 -5.03 -9.04 30.10
N ASP A 161 -5.43 -8.69 31.32
CA ASP A 161 -5.23 -9.50 32.54
C ASP A 161 -6.52 -10.21 32.97
#